data_AF-A0A4Q3M0B4-F1
#
_entry.id   AF-A0A4Q3M0B4-F1
#
_cell.length_a   1.000
_cell.length_b   1.000
_cell.length_c   1.000
_cell.angle_alpha   90.00
_cell.angle_beta   90.00
_cell.angle_gamma   90.00
#
_symmetry.space_group_name_H-M   'P 1'
#
loop_
_entity.id
_entity.type
_entity.pdbx_description
1 polymer ?
#
loop_
_entity_poly.entity_id
_entity_poly.type
_entity_poly.pdbx_seq_one_letter_code
_entity_poly.pdbx_strand_id
1 'polypeptide(L)'
;MDEDWASLPWKLFAIFVLQGMAVVGLARVSTALGEIAWLAASFLLPATVILLVQTCSLTAALNPLAAAVVVQTVGWPYLLLCFFLFLLSQGAVIAFTLLAPIFNGWVLLPLANWLLIYFGWVMCSLLGYVMYQHHADFGTDLLPGGGDDAPAHADRRTPEQIAQDLVDAQVAQQITDGDLTGAL
;
A
#
# COMPACT_ATOMS: atom_id res chain seq x y z
N MET A 1 -0.04 -14.80 16.03
CA MET A 1 -0.04 -13.48 15.37
C MET A 1 1.40 -13.07 15.27
N ASP A 2 1.97 -13.04 14.06
CA ASP A 2 3.39 -12.76 13.87
C ASP A 2 3.71 -11.35 14.39
N GLU A 3 4.76 -11.25 15.22
CA GLU A 3 5.17 -10.03 15.94
C GLU A 3 5.42 -8.84 14.99
N ASP A 4 5.71 -9.12 13.73
CA ASP A 4 5.90 -8.13 12.67
C ASP A 4 4.64 -7.32 12.33
N TRP A 5 3.45 -7.93 12.34
CA TRP A 5 2.19 -7.25 12.00
C TRP A 5 1.77 -6.24 13.07
N ALA A 6 2.07 -6.51 14.35
CA ALA A 6 1.76 -5.60 15.45
C ALA A 6 2.57 -4.30 15.38
N SER A 7 3.77 -4.35 14.78
CA SER A 7 4.67 -3.19 14.68
C SER A 7 4.43 -2.29 13.46
N LEU A 8 3.61 -2.71 12.50
CA LEU A 8 3.36 -1.98 11.24
C LEU A 8 2.92 -0.51 11.44
N PRO A 9 1.98 -0.17 12.35
CA PRO A 9 1.59 1.22 12.56
C PRO A 9 2.76 2.08 13.05
N TRP A 10 3.63 1.51 13.89
CA TRP A 10 4.81 2.20 14.39
C TRP A 10 5.86 2.40 13.31
N LYS A 11 6.00 1.41 12.42
CA LYS A 11 6.86 1.51 11.24
C LYS A 11 6.37 2.61 10.30
N LEU A 12 5.07 2.66 10.02
CA LEU A 12 4.45 3.70 9.20
C LEU A 12 4.66 5.09 9.81
N PHE A 13 4.45 5.22 11.13
CA PHE A 13 4.71 6.46 11.86
C PHE A 13 6.17 6.91 11.74
N ALA A 14 7.12 5.99 11.89
CA ALA A 14 8.55 6.28 11.73
C ALA A 14 8.90 6.78 10.31
N ILE A 15 8.32 6.18 9.27
CA ILE A 15 8.50 6.63 7.88
C ILE A 15 7.98 8.06 7.70
N PHE A 16 6.78 8.36 8.18
CA PHE A 16 6.22 9.71 8.10
C PHE A 16 7.09 10.74 8.82
N VAL A 17 7.61 10.41 10.01
CA VAL A 17 8.50 11.29 10.76
C VAL A 17 9.82 11.52 10.01
N LEU A 18 10.46 10.45 9.51
CA LEU A 18 11.73 10.55 8.78
C LEU A 18 11.57 11.35 7.48
N GLN A 19 10.51 11.11 6.73
CA GLN A 19 10.22 11.80 5.48
C GLN A 19 9.87 13.28 5.72
N GLY A 20 9.09 13.57 6.78
CA GLY A 20 8.82 14.94 7.23
C GLY A 20 10.09 15.68 7.65
N MET A 21 10.97 15.03 8.42
CA MET A 21 12.27 15.59 8.80
C MET A 21 13.17 15.87 7.59
N ALA A 22 13.19 14.95 6.61
CA ALA A 22 13.97 15.14 5.38
C ALA A 22 13.49 16.35 4.59
N VAL A 23 12.18 16.51 4.39
CA VAL A 23 11.60 17.66 3.68
C VAL A 23 11.90 18.96 4.42
N VAL A 24 11.70 19.00 5.74
CA VAL A 24 12.01 20.19 6.54
C VAL A 24 13.50 20.54 6.48
N GLY A 25 14.38 19.52 6.56
CA GLY A 25 15.82 19.71 6.44
C GLY A 25 16.24 20.33 5.11
N LEU A 26 15.69 19.84 3.99
CA LEU A 26 15.95 20.39 2.66
C LEU A 26 15.36 21.81 2.49
N ALA A 27 14.16 22.06 3.07
CA ALA A 27 13.54 23.37 3.06
C ALA A 27 14.35 24.43 3.82
N ARG A 28 15.13 24.04 4.85
CA ARG A 28 16.06 24.94 5.56
C ARG A 28 17.24 25.39 4.70
N VAL A 29 17.64 24.59 3.71
CA VAL A 29 18.77 24.91 2.82
C VAL A 29 18.31 25.82 1.69
N SER A 30 17.17 25.51 1.06
CA SER A 30 16.51 26.44 0.14
C SER A 30 15.02 26.13 0.02
N THR A 31 14.21 27.19 -0.15
CA THR A 31 12.76 27.06 -0.32
C THR A 31 12.39 26.22 -1.54
N ALA A 32 13.11 26.38 -2.65
CA ALA A 32 12.89 25.61 -3.87
C ALA A 32 13.19 24.10 -3.70
N LEU A 33 14.28 23.73 -3.02
CA LEU A 33 14.53 22.32 -2.70
C LEU A 33 13.48 21.75 -1.75
N GLY A 34 12.96 22.55 -0.82
CA GLY A 34 11.87 22.15 0.07
C GLY A 34 10.59 21.79 -0.70
N GLU A 35 10.19 22.60 -1.67
CA GLU A 35 9.02 22.34 -2.52
C GLU A 35 9.19 21.09 -3.38
N ILE A 36 10.36 20.92 -4.01
CA ILE A 36 10.68 19.73 -4.80
C ILE A 36 10.69 18.48 -3.91
N ALA A 37 11.29 18.57 -2.72
CA ALA A 37 11.33 17.48 -1.76
C ALA A 37 9.92 17.12 -1.26
N TRP A 38 9.05 18.12 -1.04
CA TRP A 38 7.65 17.90 -0.68
C TRP A 38 6.88 17.19 -1.80
N LEU A 39 7.04 17.63 -3.05
CA LEU A 39 6.39 17.02 -4.20
C LEU A 39 6.87 15.57 -4.41
N ALA A 40 8.19 15.36 -4.35
CA ALA A 40 8.79 14.04 -4.43
C ALA A 40 8.34 13.14 -3.27
N ALA A 41 8.27 13.66 -2.05
CA ALA A 41 7.77 12.94 -0.90
C ALA A 41 6.31 12.54 -1.09
N SER A 42 5.44 13.45 -1.51
CA SER A 42 4.03 13.17 -1.80
C SER A 42 3.87 12.11 -2.89
N PHE A 43 4.75 12.10 -3.88
CA PHE A 43 4.74 11.11 -4.96
C PHE A 43 5.26 9.74 -4.51
N LEU A 44 6.28 9.69 -3.64
CA LEU A 44 6.83 8.44 -3.11
C LEU A 44 5.97 7.84 -2.00
N LEU A 45 5.20 8.66 -1.28
CA LEU A 45 4.38 8.25 -0.14
C LEU A 45 3.51 7.01 -0.45
N PRO A 46 2.69 6.98 -1.52
CA PRO A 46 1.94 5.77 -1.85
C PRO A 46 2.81 4.53 -2.10
N ALA A 47 3.95 4.67 -2.80
CA ALA A 47 4.88 3.56 -3.00
C ALA A 47 5.49 3.07 -1.69
N THR A 48 5.87 3.96 -0.78
CA THR A 48 6.43 3.57 0.53
C THR A 48 5.42 2.81 1.38
N VAL A 49 4.13 3.18 1.32
CA VAL A 49 3.06 2.49 2.03
C VAL A 49 2.81 1.11 1.43
N ILE A 50 2.75 0.99 0.10
CA ILE A 50 2.62 -0.30 -0.59
C ILE A 50 3.79 -1.24 -0.26
N LEU A 51 5.02 -0.74 -0.33
CA LEU A 51 6.22 -1.50 0.03
C LEU A 51 6.22 -1.93 1.50
N LEU A 52 5.78 -1.05 2.40
CA LEU A 52 5.72 -1.38 3.82
C LEU A 52 4.71 -2.51 4.08
N VAL A 53 3.54 -2.48 3.43
CA VAL A 53 2.55 -3.55 3.55
C VAL A 53 3.07 -4.86 2.95
N GLN A 54 3.76 -4.79 1.81
CA GLN A 54 4.25 -5.99 1.12
C GLN A 54 5.45 -6.63 1.82
N THR A 55 6.41 -5.81 2.28
CA THR A 55 7.69 -6.29 2.83
C THR A 55 7.72 -6.32 4.36
N CYS A 56 6.75 -5.68 5.03
CA CYS A 56 6.74 -5.45 6.47
C CYS A 56 8.05 -4.84 7.02
N SER A 57 8.87 -4.22 6.17
CA SER A 57 10.23 -3.77 6.50
C SER A 57 10.42 -2.28 6.24
N LEU A 58 10.91 -1.58 7.26
CA LEU A 58 11.20 -0.14 7.24
C LEU A 58 12.30 0.23 6.22
N THR A 59 13.37 -0.56 6.19
CA THR A 59 14.54 -0.29 5.35
C THR A 59 14.23 -0.57 3.88
N ALA A 60 13.42 -1.60 3.61
CA ALA A 60 12.92 -1.88 2.27
C ALA A 60 11.96 -0.78 1.79
N ALA A 61 11.06 -0.29 2.66
CA ALA A 61 10.11 0.77 2.33
C ALA A 61 10.77 2.13 2.05
N LEU A 62 11.88 2.45 2.72
CA LEU A 62 12.63 3.69 2.49
C LEU A 62 13.61 3.61 1.31
N ASN A 63 13.78 2.44 0.69
CA ASN A 63 14.72 2.26 -0.41
C ASN A 63 14.16 2.91 -1.70
N PRO A 64 14.80 3.97 -2.25
CA PRO A 64 14.30 4.64 -3.45
C PRO A 64 14.32 3.73 -4.69
N LEU A 65 15.19 2.71 -4.70
CA LEU A 65 15.24 1.72 -5.79
C LEU A 65 14.05 0.78 -5.75
N ALA A 66 13.65 0.34 -4.55
CA ALA A 66 12.44 -0.46 -4.37
C ALA A 66 11.19 0.36 -4.73
N ALA A 67 11.15 1.64 -4.35
CA ALA A 67 10.07 2.55 -4.75
C ALA A 67 10.01 2.72 -6.28
N ALA A 68 11.15 2.84 -6.95
CA ALA A 68 11.20 2.90 -8.41
C ALA A 68 10.68 1.64 -9.08
N VAL A 69 10.96 0.45 -8.52
CA VAL A 69 10.38 -0.82 -9.00
C VAL A 69 8.86 -0.78 -8.86
N VAL A 70 8.32 -0.38 -7.71
CA VAL A 70 6.85 -0.25 -7.53
C VAL A 70 6.22 0.71 -8.54
N VAL A 71 6.86 1.86 -8.79
CA VAL A 71 6.37 2.82 -9.79
C VAL A 71 6.42 2.22 -11.21
N GLN A 72 7.45 1.44 -11.54
CA GLN A 72 7.55 0.76 -12.84
C GLN A 72 6.54 -0.38 -12.99
N THR A 73 6.30 -1.14 -11.92
CA THR A 73 5.34 -2.25 -11.89
C THR A 73 3.91 -1.75 -12.06
N VAL A 74 3.54 -0.66 -11.38
CA VAL A 74 2.21 -0.05 -11.53
C VAL A 74 2.12 0.71 -12.86
N GLY A 75 3.17 1.45 -13.25
CA GLY A 75 3.22 2.16 -14.54
C GLY A 75 2.30 3.38 -14.61
N TRP A 76 1.58 3.55 -15.72
CA TRP A 76 0.67 4.68 -15.96
C TRP A 76 -0.40 4.90 -14.88
N PRO A 77 -1.11 3.87 -14.36
CA PRO A 77 -2.09 4.06 -13.29
C PRO A 77 -1.47 4.60 -11.98
N TYR A 78 -0.15 4.55 -11.79
CA TYR A 78 0.52 5.19 -10.64
C TYR A 78 0.36 6.71 -10.67
N LEU A 79 0.49 7.33 -11.86
CA LEU A 79 0.28 8.78 -12.01
C LEU A 79 -1.17 9.16 -11.67
N LEU A 80 -2.12 8.33 -12.09
CA LEU A 80 -3.54 8.55 -11.79
C LEU A 80 -3.84 8.37 -10.29
N LEU A 81 -3.24 7.36 -9.65
CA LEU A 81 -3.31 7.17 -8.20
C LEU A 81 -2.71 8.37 -7.45
N CYS A 82 -1.52 8.83 -7.83
CA CYS A 82 -0.91 10.02 -7.25
C CYS A 82 -1.78 11.27 -7.46
N PHE A 83 -2.38 11.43 -8.63
CA PHE A 83 -3.30 12.53 -8.90
C PHE A 83 -4.54 12.49 -8.00
N PHE A 84 -5.17 11.32 -7.84
CA PHE A 84 -6.32 11.17 -6.95
C PHE A 84 -5.95 11.35 -5.47
N LEU A 85 -4.81 10.82 -5.03
CA LEU A 85 -4.31 11.01 -3.67
C LEU A 85 -4.02 12.48 -3.37
N PHE A 86 -3.43 13.20 -4.34
CA PHE A 86 -3.21 14.63 -4.23
C PHE A 86 -4.54 15.40 -4.12
N LEU A 87 -5.52 15.08 -4.98
CA LEU A 87 -6.87 15.64 -4.92
C LEU A 87 -7.56 15.37 -3.58
N LEU A 88 -7.44 14.14 -3.05
CA LEU A 88 -7.98 13.78 -1.75
C LEU A 88 -7.30 14.55 -0.61
N SER A 89 -5.97 14.66 -0.66
CA SER A 89 -5.19 15.39 0.35
C SER A 89 -5.56 16.87 0.38
N GLN A 90 -5.63 17.51 -0.79
CA GLN A 90 -6.08 18.89 -0.91
C GLN A 90 -7.56 19.04 -0.51
N GLY A 91 -8.40 18.07 -0.87
CA GLY A 91 -9.80 18.01 -0.49
C GLY A 91 -10.00 17.97 1.04
N ALA A 92 -9.16 17.23 1.76
CA ALA A 92 -9.19 17.19 3.22
C ALA A 92 -8.83 18.55 3.85
N VAL A 93 -7.80 19.23 3.33
CA VAL A 93 -7.39 20.56 3.78
C VAL A 93 -8.50 21.58 3.52
N ILE A 94 -9.07 21.60 2.32
CA ILE A 94 -10.16 22.52 1.94
C ILE A 94 -11.43 22.23 2.76
N ALA A 95 -11.78 20.96 2.93
CA ALA A 95 -12.92 20.58 3.75
C ALA A 95 -12.74 21.06 5.20
N PHE A 96 -11.54 20.91 5.76
CA PHE A 96 -11.23 21.40 7.10
C PHE A 96 -11.31 22.93 7.19
N THR A 97 -10.77 23.69 6.22
CA THR A 97 -10.81 25.16 6.24
C THR A 97 -12.22 25.72 6.07
N LEU A 98 -13.10 25.03 5.34
CA LEU A 98 -14.52 25.39 5.23
C LEU A 98 -15.30 25.05 6.52
N LEU A 99 -14.89 24.01 7.24
CA LEU A 99 -15.53 23.55 8.46
C LEU A 99 -15.12 24.38 9.69
N ALA A 100 -13.87 24.82 9.73
CA ALA A 100 -13.29 25.61 10.81
C ALA A 100 -14.10 26.86 11.23
N PRO A 101 -14.66 27.68 10.31
CA PRO A 101 -15.45 28.85 10.70
C PRO A 101 -16.91 28.54 11.07
N ILE A 102 -17.43 27.35 10.72
CA ILE A 102 -18.84 26.99 10.92
C ILE A 102 -19.07 26.42 12.33
N PHE A 103 -18.09 25.68 12.87
CA PHE A 103 -18.22 24.96 14.13
C PHE A 103 -17.41 25.61 15.26
N ASN A 104 -18.01 25.61 16.46
CA ASN A 104 -17.37 26.07 17.68
C ASN A 104 -16.26 25.07 18.10
N GLY A 105 -15.12 25.55 18.60
CA GLY A 105 -13.87 24.78 18.72
C GLY A 105 -13.98 23.41 19.42
N TRP A 106 -14.94 23.25 20.34
CA TRP A 106 -15.21 21.99 21.02
C TRP A 106 -15.80 20.89 20.11
N VAL A 107 -16.67 21.26 19.17
CA VAL A 107 -17.25 20.34 18.16
C VAL A 107 -16.34 20.20 16.96
N LEU A 108 -15.52 21.22 16.68
CA LEU A 108 -14.58 21.22 15.57
C LEU A 108 -13.53 20.12 15.71
N LEU A 109 -12.99 19.89 16.90
CA LEU A 109 -11.97 18.85 17.14
C LEU A 109 -12.42 17.43 16.79
N PRO A 110 -13.53 16.89 17.34
CA PRO A 110 -13.98 15.54 17.00
C PRO A 110 -14.42 15.43 15.54
N LEU A 111 -15.01 16.49 14.98
CA LEU A 111 -15.43 16.53 13.57
C LEU A 111 -14.21 16.53 12.62
N ALA A 112 -13.17 17.28 12.96
CA ALA A 112 -11.91 17.28 12.23
C ALA A 112 -11.19 15.93 12.31
N ASN A 113 -11.17 15.31 13.49
CA ASN A 113 -10.63 13.97 13.66
C ASN A 113 -11.40 12.94 12.81
N TRP A 114 -12.73 13.01 12.81
CA TRP A 114 -13.57 12.17 11.94
C TRP A 114 -13.28 12.39 10.47
N LEU A 115 -13.13 13.65 10.04
CA LEU A 115 -12.76 14.01 8.68
C LEU A 115 -11.40 13.40 8.29
N LEU A 116 -10.38 13.54 9.13
CA LEU A 116 -9.05 12.98 8.90
C LEU A 116 -9.08 11.45 8.80
N ILE A 117 -9.84 10.78 9.67
CA ILE A 117 -10.01 9.32 9.62
C ILE A 117 -10.72 8.92 8.31
N TYR A 118 -11.81 9.61 7.93
CA TYR A 118 -12.55 9.33 6.70
C TYR A 118 -11.65 9.46 5.47
N PHE A 119 -10.97 10.60 5.31
CA PHE A 119 -10.08 10.81 4.18
C PHE A 119 -8.92 9.80 4.17
N GLY A 120 -8.32 9.51 5.32
CA GLY A 120 -7.30 8.48 5.46
C GLY A 120 -7.81 7.10 5.02
N TRP A 121 -9.04 6.76 5.39
CA TRP A 121 -9.65 5.48 5.02
C TRP A 121 -9.90 5.36 3.51
N VAL A 122 -10.38 6.44 2.87
CA VAL A 122 -10.54 6.48 1.41
C VAL A 122 -9.18 6.39 0.71
N MET A 123 -8.14 7.06 1.21
CA MET A 123 -6.78 6.93 0.68
C MET A 123 -6.30 5.47 0.75
N CYS A 124 -6.43 4.83 1.91
CA CYS A 124 -6.08 3.41 2.07
C CYS A 124 -6.88 2.50 1.13
N SER A 125 -8.17 2.77 0.94
CA SER A 125 -9.03 2.01 0.02
C SER A 125 -8.56 2.14 -1.43
N LEU A 126 -8.10 3.33 -1.84
CA LEU A 126 -7.59 3.59 -3.18
C LEU A 126 -6.23 2.90 -3.42
N LEU A 127 -5.34 2.91 -2.41
CA LEU A 127 -4.11 2.11 -2.44
C LEU A 127 -4.42 0.61 -2.54
N GLY A 128 -5.32 0.10 -1.69
CA GLY A 128 -5.74 -1.31 -1.70
C GLY A 128 -6.37 -1.72 -3.03
N TYR A 129 -7.15 -0.84 -3.65
CA TYR A 129 -7.72 -1.09 -4.97
C TYR A 129 -6.65 -1.20 -6.08
N VAL A 130 -5.60 -0.38 -6.05
CA VAL A 130 -4.49 -0.50 -7.00
C VAL A 130 -3.65 -1.74 -6.74
N MET A 131 -3.41 -2.08 -5.48
CA MET A 131 -2.77 -3.36 -5.12
C MET A 131 -3.60 -4.55 -5.60
N TYR A 132 -4.94 -4.47 -5.46
CA TYR A 132 -5.85 -5.50 -5.96
C TYR A 132 -5.87 -5.56 -7.49
N GLN A 133 -5.78 -4.46 -8.24
CA GLN A 133 -5.73 -4.54 -9.70
C GLN A 133 -4.39 -5.09 -10.22
N HIS A 134 -3.29 -4.74 -9.56
CA HIS A 134 -1.94 -5.18 -9.93
C HIS A 134 -1.47 -6.40 -9.11
N HIS A 135 -2.39 -7.13 -8.46
CA HIS A 135 -2.06 -8.27 -7.59
C HIS A 135 -1.17 -9.31 -8.29
N ALA A 136 -1.41 -9.52 -9.60
CA ALA A 136 -0.65 -10.42 -10.46
C ALA A 136 0.78 -9.94 -10.74
N ASP A 137 1.02 -8.63 -10.76
CA ASP A 137 2.36 -8.05 -10.95
C ASP A 137 3.15 -7.95 -9.63
N PHE A 138 2.45 -7.95 -8.50
CA PHE A 138 3.02 -7.96 -7.15
C PHE A 138 3.28 -9.37 -6.59
N GLY A 139 2.90 -10.43 -7.32
CA GLY A 139 3.17 -11.83 -6.96
C GLY A 139 2.33 -12.35 -5.79
N THR A 140 1.27 -11.65 -5.41
CA THR A 140 0.30 -12.10 -4.40
C THR A 140 -0.81 -12.89 -5.08
N ASP A 141 -0.84 -14.20 -4.83
CA ASP A 141 -1.93 -15.06 -5.28
C ASP A 141 -3.22 -14.66 -4.55
N LEU A 142 -4.30 -14.47 -5.30
CA LEU A 142 -5.60 -14.19 -4.70
C LEU A 142 -6.05 -15.44 -3.94
N LEU A 143 -6.61 -15.26 -2.74
CA LEU A 143 -7.28 -16.36 -2.04
C LEU A 143 -8.32 -17.02 -2.97
N PRO A 144 -8.52 -18.35 -2.90
CA PRO A 144 -9.47 -19.05 -3.76
C PRO A 144 -10.85 -18.38 -3.71
N GLY A 145 -11.32 -17.83 -4.84
CA GLY A 145 -12.57 -17.05 -4.94
C GLY A 145 -12.41 -15.52 -4.99
N GLY A 146 -11.18 -15.00 -5.03
CA GLY A 146 -10.87 -13.57 -5.06
C GLY A 146 -10.85 -12.92 -6.45
N GLY A 147 -11.21 -13.61 -7.53
CA GLY A 147 -11.13 -13.05 -8.89
C GLY A 147 -11.79 -13.92 -9.95
N ASP A 148 -13.11 -13.85 -10.08
CA ASP A 148 -13.84 -14.51 -11.17
C ASP A 148 -13.72 -13.77 -12.53
N ASP A 149 -13.15 -12.56 -12.54
CA ASP A 149 -13.13 -11.68 -13.74
C ASP A 149 -11.72 -11.31 -14.24
N ALA A 150 -10.66 -11.96 -13.77
CA ALA A 150 -9.32 -11.73 -14.33
C ALA A 150 -9.22 -12.43 -15.71
N PRO A 151 -8.80 -11.74 -16.80
CA PRO A 151 -8.52 -12.41 -18.06
C PRO A 151 -7.50 -13.52 -17.79
N ALA A 152 -7.69 -14.69 -18.42
CA ALA A 152 -6.76 -15.81 -18.34
C ALA A 152 -5.37 -15.38 -18.83
N HIS A 153 -4.58 -14.79 -17.94
CA HIS A 153 -3.21 -14.38 -18.21
C HIS A 153 -2.30 -15.56 -17.88
N ALA A 154 -1.31 -15.73 -18.76
CA ALA A 154 -0.41 -16.88 -18.77
C ALA A 154 0.13 -17.18 -17.37
N ASP A 155 -0.07 -18.43 -16.96
CA ASP A 155 0.46 -19.00 -15.73
C ASP A 155 1.94 -18.63 -15.57
N ARG A 156 2.20 -17.72 -14.63
CA ARG A 156 3.54 -17.18 -14.33
C ARG A 156 4.25 -18.00 -13.25
N ARG A 157 3.63 -19.06 -12.72
CA ARG A 157 4.29 -19.99 -11.82
C ARG A 157 5.52 -20.55 -12.50
N THR A 158 6.64 -20.56 -11.79
CA THR A 158 7.84 -21.25 -12.29
C THR A 158 7.52 -22.74 -12.45
N PRO A 159 8.19 -23.46 -13.37
CA PRO A 159 7.96 -24.90 -13.55
C PRO A 159 8.04 -25.70 -12.23
N GLU A 160 8.86 -25.25 -11.28
CA GLU A 160 8.98 -25.83 -9.95
C GLU A 160 7.74 -25.60 -9.08
N GLN A 161 7.13 -24.41 -9.13
CA GLN A 161 5.91 -24.09 -8.39
C GLN A 161 4.70 -24.84 -8.95
N ILE A 162 4.60 -24.98 -10.28
CA ILE A 162 3.57 -25.81 -10.92
C ILE A 162 3.73 -27.28 -10.47
N ALA A 163 4.96 -27.78 -10.38
CA ALA A 163 5.22 -29.13 -9.91
C ALA A 163 4.83 -29.33 -8.44
N GLN A 164 5.12 -28.33 -7.58
CA GLN A 164 4.74 -28.37 -6.16
C GLN A 164 3.22 -28.34 -5.98
N ASP A 165 2.50 -27.48 -6.69
CA ASP A 165 1.03 -27.41 -6.61
C ASP A 165 0.38 -28.72 -7.07
N LEU A 166 0.94 -29.38 -8.09
CA LEU A 166 0.47 -30.69 -8.55
C LEU A 166 0.70 -31.78 -7.49
N VAL A 167 1.84 -31.74 -6.80
CA VAL A 167 2.14 -32.67 -5.70
C VAL A 167 1.19 -32.42 -4.53
N ASP A 168 0.97 -31.17 -4.14
CA ASP A 168 0.08 -30.81 -3.04
C ASP A 168 -1.37 -31.17 -3.36
N ALA A 169 -1.82 -30.96 -4.60
CA ALA A 169 -3.14 -31.39 -5.05
C ALA A 169 -3.30 -32.92 -5.01
N GLN A 170 -2.25 -33.66 -5.40
CA GLN A 170 -2.24 -35.12 -5.36
C GLN A 170 -2.28 -35.66 -3.92
N VAL A 171 -1.51 -35.04 -3.02
CA VAL A 171 -1.52 -35.37 -1.57
C VAL A 171 -2.90 -35.06 -0.98
N ALA A 172 -3.51 -33.91 -1.30
CA ALA A 172 -4.85 -33.56 -0.84
C ALA A 172 -5.91 -34.56 -1.34
N GLN A 173 -5.77 -35.06 -2.57
CA GLN A 173 -6.67 -36.08 -3.12
C GLN A 173 -6.48 -37.43 -2.42
N GLN A 174 -5.24 -37.86 -2.17
CA GLN A 174 -4.95 -39.10 -1.43
C GLN A 174 -5.46 -39.05 0.03
N ILE A 175 -5.34 -37.90 0.69
CA ILE A 175 -5.91 -37.66 2.02
C ILE A 175 -7.44 -37.74 1.98
N THR A 176 -8.07 -37.17 0.94
CA THR A 176 -9.53 -37.23 0.75
C THR A 176 -10.02 -38.64 0.49
N ASP A 177 -9.26 -39.44 -0.26
CA ASP A 177 -9.55 -40.85 -0.56
C ASP A 177 -9.19 -41.80 0.60
N GLY A 178 -8.62 -41.27 1.70
CA GLY A 178 -8.27 -42.03 2.91
C GLY A 178 -6.99 -42.87 2.80
N ASP A 179 -6.20 -42.68 1.73
CA ASP A 179 -4.91 -43.34 1.53
C ASP A 179 -3.78 -42.52 2.17
N LEU A 180 -3.61 -42.70 3.48
CA LEU A 180 -2.56 -42.05 4.26
C LEU A 180 -1.17 -42.62 4.01
N THR A 181 -1.06 -43.76 3.32
CA THR A 181 0.23 -44.44 3.07
C THR A 181 0.89 -43.93 1.79
N GLY A 182 0.08 -43.51 0.81
CA GLY A 182 0.57 -42.88 -0.42
C GLY A 182 0.93 -41.39 -0.29
N ALA A 183 0.47 -40.74 0.78
CA ALA A 183 0.58 -39.29 1.03
C ALA A 183 1.80 -38.86 1.88
N LEU A 184 2.61 -39.81 2.36
CA LEU A 184 3.82 -39.60 3.18
C LEU A 184 5.09 -39.80 2.37
#